data_AF-A0A3D3ZAE2-F1
#
_entry.id   AF-A0A3D3ZAE2-F1
#
_cell.length_a   1.000
_cell.length_b   1.000
_cell.length_c   1.000
_cell.angle_alpha   90.00
_cell.angle_beta   90.00
_cell.angle_gamma   90.00
#
_symmetry.space_group_name_H-M   'P 1'
#
loop_
_entity.id
_entity.type
_entity.pdbx_description
1 polymer ?
#
loop_
_entity_poly.entity_id
_entity_poly.type
_entity_poly.pdbx_seq_one_letter_code
_entity_poly.pdbx_strand_id
1 'polypeptide(L)' 'ALVIAGLAARDTTFVEHIHFIERGYENLVEKLRALGADIRRVEDES' A
#
# COMPACT_ATOMS: atom_id res chain seq x y z
N ALA A 1 -1.54 -3.95 -9.18
CA ALA A 1 -3.02 -3.97 -9.31
C ALA A 1 -3.71 -3.81 -7.95
N LEU A 2 -3.39 -4.64 -6.95
CA LEU A 2 -4.09 -4.69 -5.66
C LEU A 2 -4.08 -3.37 -4.87
N VAL A 3 -2.95 -2.66 -4.80
CA VAL A 3 -2.85 -1.38 -4.06
C VAL A 3 -3.81 -0.32 -4.61
N ILE A 4 -3.91 -0.21 -5.93
CA ILE A 4 -4.81 0.76 -6.59
C ILE A 4 -6.28 0.36 -6.36
N ALA A 5 -6.59 -0.93 -6.40
CA ALA A 5 -7.93 -1.42 -6.08
C ALA A 5 -8.31 -1.11 -4.61
N GLY A 6 -7.37 -1.25 -3.67
CA GLY A 6 -7.57 -0.87 -2.28
C GLY A 6 -7.79 0.64 -2.09
N LEU A 7 -7.07 1.48 -2.84
CA LEU A 7 -7.29 2.94 -2.82
C LEU A 7 -8.64 3.37 -3.42
N ALA A 8 -9.21 2.58 -4.32
CA ALA A 8 -10.53 2.82 -4.90
C ALA A 8 -11.68 2.22 -4.07
N ALA A 9 -11.38 1.40 -3.06
CA ALA A 9 -12.38 0.84 -2.17
C ALA A 9 -12.99 1.93 -1.28
N ARG A 10 -14.25 1.76 -0.90
CA ARG A 10 -14.95 2.74 -0.03
C ARG A 10 -14.46 2.72 1.41
N ASP A 11 -13.96 1.57 1.84
CA ASP A 11 -13.53 1.30 3.22
C ASP A 11 -12.04 0.95 3.28
N THR A 12 -11.54 0.72 4.49
CA THR A 12 -10.14 0.35 4.71
C THR A 12 -9.84 -1.02 4.12
N THR A 13 -8.83 -1.07 3.25
CA THR A 13 -8.30 -2.32 2.69
C THR A 13 -6.94 -2.63 3.30
N PHE A 14 -6.77 -3.84 3.82
CA PHE A 14 -5.47 -4.35 4.26
C PHE A 14 -4.85 -5.20 3.15
N VAL A 15 -3.59 -4.91 2.83
CA VAL A 15 -2.84 -5.63 1.79
C VAL A 15 -1.60 -6.24 2.44
N GLU A 16 -1.56 -7.57 2.45
CA GLU A 16 -0.47 -8.35 3.04
C GLU A 16 0.61 -8.71 2.01
N HIS A 17 1.72 -9.28 2.50
CA HIS A 17 2.84 -9.75 1.67
C HIS A 17 3.44 -8.66 0.76
N ILE A 18 3.51 -7.41 1.24
CA ILE A 18 3.98 -6.25 0.45
C ILE A 18 5.45 -6.37 -0.03
N HIS A 19 6.24 -7.25 0.57
CA HIS A 19 7.64 -7.51 0.20
C HIS A 19 7.79 -8.01 -1.25
N PHE A 20 6.79 -8.68 -1.82
CA PHE A 20 6.79 -9.05 -3.25
C PHE A 20 6.65 -7.83 -4.17
N ILE A 21 6.04 -6.75 -3.68
CA ILE A 21 5.81 -5.51 -4.42
C ILE A 21 7.08 -4.63 -4.40
N GLU A 22 7.82 -4.63 -3.28
CA GLU A 22 9.04 -3.82 -3.12
C GLU A 22 10.13 -4.16 -4.14
N ARG A 23 10.27 -5.43 -4.54
CA ARG A 23 11.32 -5.89 -5.46
C ARG A 23 11.26 -5.27 -6.87
N GLY A 24 10.17 -4.57 -7.21
CA GLY A 24 10.02 -3.81 -8.46
C GLY A 24 9.41 -2.42 -8.29
N TYR A 25 9.01 -2.04 -7.08
CA TYR A 25 8.40 -0.75 -6.78
C TYR A 25 8.94 -0.22 -5.45
N GLU A 26 10.24 0.07 -5.43
CA GLU A 26 10.85 0.75 -4.29
C GLU A 26 10.09 2.03 -3.96
N ASN A 27 9.85 2.23 -2.66
CA ASN A 27 9.19 3.39 -2.09
C ASN A 27 7.78 3.63 -2.64
N LEU A 28 7.06 2.58 -3.07
CA LEU A 28 5.69 2.69 -3.59
C LEU A 28 4.77 3.47 -2.64
N VAL A 29 4.82 3.17 -1.35
CA VAL A 29 3.98 3.82 -0.33
C VAL A 29 4.31 5.31 -0.24
N GLU A 30 5.59 5.68 -0.24
CA GLU A 30 6.02 7.08 -0.19
C GLU A 30 5.59 7.84 -1.45
N LYS A 31 5.77 7.23 -2.63
CA LYS A 31 5.36 7.82 -3.91
C LYS A 31 3.86 8.04 -3.98
N LEU A 32 3.07 7.06 -3.54
CA LEU A 32 1.61 7.19 -3.51
C LEU A 32 1.15 8.25 -2.50
N ARG A 33 1.76 8.30 -1.32
CA ARG A 33 1.53 9.37 -0.33
C ARG A 33 1.87 10.76 -0.87
N ALA A 34 2.99 10.89 -1.60
CA ALA A 34 3.38 12.15 -2.23
C ALA A 34 2.35 12.63 -3.27
N LEU A 35 1.56 11.71 -3.84
CA LEU A 35 0.44 12.02 -4.74
C LEU A 35 -0.90 12.24 -4.00
N GLY A 36 -0.90 12.17 -2.66
CA GLY A 36 -2.10 12.39 -1.83
C GLY A 36 -2.88 11.12 -1.49
N ALA A 37 -2.35 9.93 -1.76
CA ALA A 37 -3.01 8.68 -1.38
C ALA A 37 -3.00 8.48 0.15
N ASP A 38 -4.17 8.15 0.71
CA ASP A 38 -4.28 7.72 2.10
C ASP A 38 -3.93 6.24 2.23
N ILE A 39 -2.64 6.00 2.50
CA ILE A 39 -2.08 4.65 2.67
C ILE A 39 -0.99 4.70 3.73
N ARG A 40 -0.80 3.61 4.49
CA ARG A 40 0.28 3.49 5.47
C ARG A 40 0.79 2.06 5.54
N ARG A 41 2.06 1.88 5.86
CA ARG A 41 2.57 0.58 6.32
C ARG A 41 2.14 0.37 7.75
N VAL A 42 1.72 -0.85 8.04
CA VAL A 42 1.44 -1.35 9.38
C VAL A 42 2.30 -2.59 9.56
N GLU A 43 2.98 -2.66 10.69
CA GLU A 43 3.60 -3.91 11.13
C GLU A 43 2.53 -4.71 11.85
N ASP A 44 2.47 -6.01 11.57
CA ASP A 44 1.57 -6.91 12.28
C ASP A 44 2.26 -7.27 13.60
N GLU A 45 1.73 -6.78 14.73
CA GLU A 45 2.21 -7.12 16.07
C GLU A 45 1.65 -8.51 16.44
N SER A 46 2.29 -9.57 15.93
CA SER A 46 2.08 -10.95 16.37
C SER A 46 3.14 -11.41 17.37
#